data_AF-A0ABD2FAM5-F1
#
_entry.id   AF-A0ABD2FAM5-F1
#
_cell.length_a   1.000
_cell.length_b   1.000
_cell.length_c   1.000
_cell.angle_alpha   90.00
_cell.angle_beta   90.00
_cell.angle_gamma   90.00
#
_symmetry.space_group_name_H-M   'P 1'
#
loop_
_entity.id
_entity.type
_entity.pdbx_description
1 polymer ?
#
loop_
_entity_poly.entity_id
_entity_poly.type
_entity_poly.pdbx_seq_one_letter_code
_entity_poly.pdbx_strand_id
1 'polypeptide(L)'
;MSHRSDNFPVPCGQKSGQVPKDQSIYTQVLEMMLHLQRSVDEHFLQLTMTRQSLQLEERKHTQSIHEQEALLDRLICQMVSLLESGVTGGLECQVPLPSRDFMGDVTSGQRAQSSRQPGQLVLQRSDFERAFVSHDLSNRGADISVLYHSSFQDYNAYQGDKYHEDKNSLGFINLGTSENKLCIDLMIERLCRSDMNRIEDVLLQYLDWRGQPFLREEVARFLTYYCKAPARLDPENVVVLNGCCSVFSALAMVLCDPGEAFLVPTPFYGGFAFSSHLYAKVELVPVHLESEITEANTHLFQLTVDKLKQALLEARLNEKKVRGLVLTNPQNPLGDVYSRDSLKEYLEFAKRYNLHVIIDEIYMLSVFDASITFHSVLSMESLPDPNRTHVIWGTSKDFGISGFRFGVLYTHNKEVASAVGSFGYLHGISGITQYKLCQLLHDREWIDTVYLPTNHSRLRNAHRYITNELQKLEIPFLYRGSGLYVWISLKKYLDPCTFEEELLLHRRFLDNKLMLSRGKAYMCKEPGWFRLIFADKPLQLKMAMLRFCQVLQEQKQYWIEKQLEDAMKE
;
A
#
# COMPACT_ATOMS: atom_id res chain seq x y z
N MET A 1 -75.19 10.13 -26.64
CA MET A 1 -76.51 10.79 -26.73
C MET A 1 -76.39 12.11 -25.98
N SER A 2 -76.09 13.19 -26.71
CA SER A 2 -76.98 14.34 -27.04
C SER A 2 -77.00 15.41 -25.92
N HIS A 3 -76.27 16.53 -26.07
CA HIS A 3 -76.68 17.81 -26.71
C HIS A 3 -77.74 18.56 -25.87
N ARG A 4 -77.71 19.88 -25.58
CA ARG A 4 -77.30 21.13 -26.30
C ARG A 4 -77.40 22.29 -25.26
N SER A 5 -76.45 23.24 -25.19
CA SER A 5 -76.34 24.56 -25.86
C SER A 5 -77.27 25.67 -25.34
N ASP A 6 -76.69 26.86 -25.09
CA ASP A 6 -77.11 28.21 -25.53
C ASP A 6 -76.54 29.29 -24.55
N ASN A 7 -76.28 30.56 -24.85
CA ASN A 7 -75.63 31.30 -25.94
C ASN A 7 -75.57 32.79 -25.48
N PHE A 8 -74.42 33.48 -25.67
CA PHE A 8 -74.20 34.97 -25.74
C PHE A 8 -74.46 35.89 -24.52
N PRO A 9 -73.98 37.17 -24.46
CA PRO A 9 -72.88 37.89 -25.15
C PRO A 9 -71.96 38.77 -24.24
N VAL A 10 -70.93 39.39 -24.85
CA VAL A 10 -69.94 40.43 -24.40
C VAL A 10 -70.62 41.83 -24.34
N PRO A 11 -70.32 42.82 -23.45
CA PRO A 11 -69.15 43.73 -23.59
C PRO A 11 -68.53 44.46 -22.36
N CYS A 12 -67.42 45.11 -22.70
CA CYS A 12 -66.45 45.96 -21.98
C CYS A 12 -67.02 47.18 -21.21
N GLY A 13 -66.35 47.64 -20.14
CA GLY A 13 -66.51 49.01 -19.62
C GLY A 13 -66.20 49.27 -18.13
N GLN A 14 -65.05 49.92 -17.90
CA GLN A 14 -64.39 50.38 -16.66
C GLN A 14 -65.16 51.06 -15.49
N LYS A 15 -64.56 50.86 -14.30
CA LYS A 15 -64.29 51.76 -13.13
C LYS A 15 -65.42 52.11 -12.13
N SER A 16 -65.25 51.66 -10.87
CA SER A 16 -64.78 52.46 -9.70
C SER A 16 -65.34 51.90 -8.37
N GLY A 17 -64.51 51.89 -7.30
CA GLY A 17 -65.00 51.82 -5.90
C GLY A 17 -64.39 50.78 -4.95
N GLN A 18 -63.28 51.14 -4.29
CA GLN A 18 -62.93 50.96 -2.86
C GLN A 18 -62.96 49.56 -2.15
N VAL A 19 -61.74 49.02 -1.92
CA VAL A 19 -61.06 48.41 -0.71
C VAL A 19 -61.84 48.38 0.64
N PRO A 20 -61.60 47.45 1.64
CA PRO A 20 -60.44 46.53 1.86
C PRO A 20 -60.71 45.05 2.25
N LYS A 21 -59.76 44.15 1.92
CA LYS A 21 -59.41 42.94 2.71
C LYS A 21 -57.93 42.62 2.51
N ASP A 22 -57.05 43.14 3.35
CA ASP A 22 -55.59 42.85 3.27
C ASP A 22 -54.90 42.62 4.63
N GLN A 23 -55.67 42.29 5.68
CA GLN A 23 -55.12 41.94 7.01
C GLN A 23 -54.99 40.43 7.27
N SER A 24 -55.35 39.57 6.31
CA SER A 24 -55.46 38.11 6.56
C SER A 24 -54.18 37.33 6.30
N ILE A 25 -53.33 37.73 5.35
CA ILE A 25 -52.21 36.90 4.89
C ILE A 25 -50.94 37.19 5.70
N TYR A 26 -50.67 38.47 5.99
CA TYR A 26 -49.51 38.87 6.80
C TYR A 26 -49.55 38.28 8.22
N THR A 27 -50.73 38.24 8.84
CA THR A 27 -50.92 37.66 10.17
C THR A 27 -50.65 36.15 10.18
N GLN A 28 -51.10 35.42 9.15
CA GLN A 28 -50.86 33.97 9.02
C GLN A 28 -49.38 33.65 8.79
N VAL A 29 -48.68 34.47 7.99
CA VAL A 29 -47.23 34.30 7.76
C VAL A 29 -46.44 34.60 9.04
N LEU A 30 -46.83 35.63 9.80
CA LEU A 30 -46.18 35.96 11.07
C LEU A 30 -46.36 34.84 12.11
N GLU A 31 -47.57 34.26 12.20
CA GLU A 31 -47.85 33.13 13.09
C GLU A 31 -47.03 31.88 12.72
N MET A 32 -46.90 31.57 11.43
CA MET A 32 -46.04 30.48 10.96
C MET A 32 -44.57 30.73 11.32
N MET A 33 -44.06 31.95 11.14
CA MET A 33 -42.67 32.28 11.49
C MET A 33 -42.42 32.19 13.00
N LEU A 34 -43.36 32.67 13.82
CA LEU A 34 -43.27 32.57 15.28
C LEU A 34 -43.34 31.11 15.76
N HIS A 35 -44.15 30.27 15.10
CA HIS A 35 -44.23 28.85 15.43
C HIS A 35 -42.96 28.10 15.03
N LEU A 36 -42.37 28.43 13.88
CA LEU A 36 -41.11 27.85 13.44
C LEU A 36 -39.97 28.25 14.39
N GLN A 37 -39.93 29.51 14.81
CA GLN A 37 -38.91 30.01 15.73
C GLN A 37 -39.00 29.33 17.11
N ARG A 38 -40.21 29.16 17.67
CA ARG A 38 -40.40 28.40 18.92
C ARG A 38 -39.97 26.95 18.80
N SER A 39 -40.28 26.27 17.69
CA SER A 39 -39.84 24.88 17.49
C SER A 39 -38.32 24.77 17.38
N VAL A 40 -37.65 25.73 16.73
CA VAL A 40 -36.19 25.76 16.66
C VAL A 40 -35.58 26.02 18.04
N ASP A 41 -36.15 26.94 18.83
CA ASP A 41 -35.66 27.26 20.17
C ASP A 41 -35.86 26.07 21.13
N GLU A 42 -36.99 25.36 21.06
CA GLU A 42 -37.24 24.12 21.83
C GLU A 42 -36.27 23.00 21.45
N HIS A 43 -35.97 22.84 20.15
CA HIS A 43 -35.00 21.86 19.69
C HIS A 43 -33.57 22.21 20.12
N PHE A 44 -33.22 23.49 20.12
CA PHE A 44 -31.93 23.97 20.60
C PHE A 44 -31.80 23.79 22.13
N LEU A 45 -32.88 24.00 22.88
CA LEU A 45 -32.93 23.73 24.32
C LEU A 45 -32.77 22.24 24.62
N GLN A 46 -33.45 21.36 23.88
CA GLN A 46 -33.27 19.89 24.00
C GLN A 46 -31.84 19.46 23.69
N LEU A 47 -31.25 19.97 22.61
CA LEU A 47 -29.85 19.68 22.26
C LEU A 47 -28.88 20.19 23.33
N THR A 48 -29.14 21.36 23.92
CA THR A 48 -28.30 21.93 24.99
C THR A 48 -28.42 21.14 26.30
N MET A 49 -29.62 20.68 26.66
CA MET A 49 -29.81 19.81 27.83
C MET A 49 -29.17 18.43 27.64
N THR A 50 -29.26 17.86 26.43
CA THR A 50 -28.60 16.58 26.08
C THR A 50 -27.07 16.71 26.08
N ARG A 51 -26.54 17.89 25.70
CA ARG A 51 -25.11 18.19 25.73
C ARG A 51 -24.58 18.43 27.15
N GLN A 52 -25.40 19.01 28.04
CA GLN A 52 -25.07 19.18 29.46
C GLN A 52 -25.14 17.87 30.26
N SER A 53 -26.04 16.95 29.92
CA SER A 53 -26.08 15.61 30.55
C SER A 53 -24.85 14.76 30.17
N LEU A 54 -24.39 14.84 28.91
CA LEU A 54 -23.16 14.18 28.44
C LEU A 54 -21.89 14.77 29.09
N GLN A 55 -21.83 16.09 29.31
CA GLN A 55 -20.70 16.72 29.99
C GLN A 55 -20.63 16.45 31.50
N LEU A 56 -21.75 16.14 32.16
CA LEU A 56 -21.76 15.81 33.59
C LEU A 56 -21.28 14.38 33.85
N GLU A 57 -21.54 13.44 32.94
CA GLU A 57 -20.99 12.07 32.98
C GLU A 57 -19.50 12.03 32.60
N GLU A 58 -19.06 12.78 31.58
CA GLU A 58 -17.63 12.93 31.26
C GLU A 58 -16.87 13.58 32.42
N ARG A 59 -17.40 14.63 33.06
CA ARG A 59 -16.73 15.25 34.22
C ARG A 59 -16.61 14.31 35.41
N LYS A 60 -17.61 13.47 35.68
CA LYS A 60 -17.52 12.45 36.75
C LYS A 60 -16.48 11.37 36.42
N HIS A 61 -16.37 10.97 35.15
CA HIS A 61 -15.38 9.98 34.73
C HIS A 61 -13.96 10.55 34.77
N THR A 62 -13.74 11.77 34.28
CA THR A 62 -12.44 12.45 34.32
C THR A 62 -12.01 12.77 35.76
N GLN A 63 -12.94 13.13 36.65
CA GLN A 63 -12.63 13.37 38.05
C GLN A 63 -12.30 12.07 38.82
N SER A 64 -12.96 10.96 38.50
CA SER A 64 -12.59 9.63 39.01
C SER A 64 -11.22 9.17 38.52
N ILE A 65 -10.85 9.49 37.27
CA ILE A 65 -9.52 9.18 36.71
C ILE A 65 -8.44 10.01 37.40
N HIS A 66 -8.66 11.33 37.57
CA HIS A 66 -7.69 12.18 38.28
C HIS A 66 -7.54 11.84 39.76
N GLU A 67 -8.61 11.40 40.44
CA GLU A 67 -8.51 10.90 41.82
C GLU A 67 -7.70 9.59 41.90
N GLN A 68 -7.85 8.70 40.92
CA GLN A 68 -7.04 7.47 40.82
C GLN A 68 -5.57 7.75 40.48
N GLU A 69 -5.29 8.69 39.57
CA GLU A 69 -3.93 9.14 39.24
C GLU A 69 -3.25 9.78 40.45
N ALA A 70 -3.94 10.66 41.19
CA ALA A 70 -3.40 11.27 42.40
C ALA A 70 -3.19 10.25 43.55
N LEU A 71 -3.94 9.15 43.57
CA LEU A 71 -3.74 8.06 44.53
C LEU A 71 -2.52 7.21 44.13
N LEU A 72 -2.33 6.97 42.82
CA LEU A 72 -1.16 6.29 42.27
C LEU A 72 0.12 7.11 42.49
N ASP A 73 0.09 8.41 42.25
CA ASP A 73 1.24 9.30 42.50
C ASP A 73 1.61 9.35 43.98
N ARG A 74 0.62 9.39 44.89
CA ARG A 74 0.89 9.30 46.34
C ARG A 74 1.49 7.97 46.74
N LEU A 75 1.03 6.86 46.18
CA LEU A 75 1.60 5.53 46.43
C LEU A 75 3.03 5.42 45.89
N ILE A 76 3.29 5.96 44.70
CA ILE A 76 4.63 6.02 44.11
C ILE A 76 5.56 6.88 44.97
N CYS A 77 5.12 8.07 45.39
CA CYS A 77 5.90 8.91 46.30
C CYS A 77 6.14 8.22 47.65
N GLN A 78 5.18 7.48 48.20
CA GLN A 78 5.37 6.70 49.43
C GLN A 78 6.34 5.54 49.22
N MET A 79 6.28 4.84 48.09
CA MET A 79 7.24 3.77 47.74
C MET A 79 8.65 4.33 47.55
N VAL A 80 8.80 5.46 46.86
CA VAL A 80 10.09 6.15 46.70
C VAL A 80 10.60 6.62 48.07
N SER A 81 9.74 7.19 48.91
CA SER A 81 10.12 7.59 50.28
C SER A 81 10.51 6.40 51.16
N LEU A 82 9.88 5.22 50.99
CA LEU A 82 10.22 3.97 51.69
C LEU A 82 11.54 3.37 51.17
N LEU A 83 11.84 3.53 49.89
CA LEU A 83 13.11 3.11 49.28
C LEU A 83 14.25 4.05 49.65
N GLU A 84 13.98 5.35 49.80
CA GLU A 84 14.94 6.37 50.22
C GLU A 84 15.19 6.36 51.74
N SER A 85 14.20 5.96 52.56
CA SER A 85 14.37 5.74 54.02
C SER A 85 14.94 4.37 54.39
N GLY A 86 15.09 3.46 53.41
CA GLY A 86 15.64 2.10 53.59
C GLY A 86 17.17 1.99 53.56
N VAL A 87 17.92 3.09 53.40
CA VAL A 87 19.39 3.08 53.47
C VAL A 87 19.85 3.65 54.81
N THR A 88 19.65 2.88 55.90
CA THR A 88 20.54 2.79 57.08
C THR A 88 19.95 1.86 58.17
N GLY A 89 20.51 0.64 58.32
CA GLY A 89 20.61 -0.06 59.61
C GLY A 89 19.58 -1.15 60.01
N GLY A 90 19.89 -2.41 59.69
CA GLY A 90 20.03 -3.53 60.66
C GLY A 90 18.81 -4.24 61.33
N LEU A 91 18.68 -5.55 61.01
CA LEU A 91 18.00 -6.70 61.72
C LEU A 91 16.47 -6.61 61.91
N GLU A 92 15.63 -7.64 61.84
CA GLU A 92 15.71 -9.12 61.76
C GLU A 92 14.29 -9.59 61.35
N CYS A 93 14.11 -10.53 60.42
CA CYS A 93 12.89 -11.37 60.41
C CYS A 93 13.11 -12.70 59.68
N GLN A 94 12.69 -13.77 60.34
CA GLN A 94 13.02 -15.17 60.09
C GLN A 94 12.27 -15.77 58.89
N VAL A 95 12.98 -16.63 58.17
CA VAL A 95 12.48 -17.50 57.09
C VAL A 95 11.87 -18.78 57.69
N PRO A 96 10.74 -19.31 57.19
CA PRO A 96 10.37 -20.70 57.40
C PRO A 96 10.99 -21.60 56.31
N LEU A 97 11.73 -22.61 56.76
CA LEU A 97 12.18 -23.77 55.98
C LEU A 97 11.00 -24.61 55.47
N PRO A 98 11.09 -25.22 54.27
CA PRO A 98 10.45 -26.50 53.98
C PRO A 98 11.40 -27.67 54.34
N SER A 99 10.82 -28.69 54.97
CA SER A 99 11.47 -29.94 55.39
C SER A 99 12.04 -30.77 54.23
N ARG A 100 13.23 -31.33 54.44
CA ARG A 100 13.84 -32.43 53.67
C ARG A 100 13.25 -33.78 54.10
N ASP A 101 13.14 -34.70 53.13
CA ASP A 101 13.72 -36.06 53.10
C ASP A 101 13.17 -36.74 51.83
N PHE A 102 13.89 -37.42 50.93
CA PHE A 102 14.85 -38.52 51.08
C PHE A 102 15.78 -38.64 49.85
N MET A 103 16.94 -39.29 50.07
CA MET A 103 18.02 -39.61 49.13
C MET A 103 17.67 -40.63 48.01
N GLY A 104 18.40 -40.57 46.88
CA GLY A 104 18.59 -41.71 45.98
C GLY A 104 19.21 -41.42 44.58
N ASP A 105 20.54 -41.50 44.50
CA ASP A 105 21.44 -41.96 43.41
C ASP A 105 21.25 -41.70 41.87
N VAL A 106 22.28 -41.04 41.30
CA VAL A 106 23.21 -41.48 40.22
C VAL A 106 22.67 -41.94 38.84
N THR A 107 22.90 -41.16 37.75
CA THR A 107 23.80 -41.46 36.59
C THR A 107 23.57 -40.59 35.32
N SER A 108 24.69 -40.05 34.80
CA SER A 108 25.16 -39.89 33.39
C SER A 108 24.35 -39.26 32.23
N GLY A 109 25.03 -38.30 31.54
CA GLY A 109 25.07 -38.12 30.06
C GLY A 109 24.00 -37.21 29.46
N GLN A 110 24.22 -36.31 28.49
CA GLN A 110 25.33 -35.97 27.61
C GLN A 110 25.22 -34.48 27.23
N ARG A 111 26.36 -33.79 27.10
CA ARG A 111 26.47 -32.49 26.41
C ARG A 111 26.40 -32.71 24.90
N ALA A 112 25.51 -32.01 24.21
CA ALA A 112 25.62 -31.77 22.78
C ALA A 112 26.07 -30.32 22.55
N GLN A 113 27.35 -30.14 22.23
CA GLN A 113 27.89 -28.92 21.65
C GLN A 113 27.51 -28.90 20.16
N SER A 114 26.75 -27.90 19.73
CA SER A 114 26.56 -27.57 18.32
C SER A 114 27.54 -26.46 17.95
N SER A 115 28.47 -26.80 17.08
CA SER A 115 29.47 -25.94 16.44
C SER A 115 28.81 -24.93 15.51
N ARG A 116 29.03 -23.63 15.76
CA ARG A 116 28.73 -22.56 14.81
C ARG A 116 29.80 -22.51 13.72
N GLN A 117 29.42 -22.70 12.46
CA GLN A 117 30.19 -22.24 11.30
C GLN A 117 29.54 -20.97 10.73
N PRO A 118 30.32 -19.96 10.30
CA PRO A 118 29.78 -18.71 9.76
C PRO A 118 29.65 -18.78 8.24
N GLY A 119 28.46 -18.46 7.72
CA GLY A 119 28.19 -18.38 6.28
C GLY A 119 26.71 -18.40 5.95
N GLN A 120 25.95 -17.40 6.37
CA GLN A 120 24.56 -17.20 5.91
C GLN A 120 24.38 -15.75 5.47
N LEU A 121 24.10 -15.58 4.17
CA LEU A 121 23.61 -14.35 3.54
C LEU A 121 22.18 -14.08 4.00
N VAL A 122 22.02 -13.76 5.28
CA VAL A 122 20.87 -13.02 5.82
C VAL A 122 21.06 -11.56 5.39
N LEU A 123 19.97 -10.84 5.10
CA LEU A 123 19.96 -9.37 4.95
C LEU A 123 21.08 -8.76 5.82
N GLN A 124 22.05 -8.07 5.21
CA GLN A 124 23.13 -7.41 5.93
C GLN A 124 22.53 -6.60 7.09
N ARG A 125 22.72 -7.13 8.29
CA ARG A 125 22.24 -6.63 9.58
C ARG A 125 23.28 -5.70 10.22
N SER A 126 24.07 -5.02 9.40
CA SER A 126 24.95 -3.91 9.77
C SER A 126 24.14 -2.63 9.52
N ASP A 127 23.46 -2.06 10.50
CA ASP A 127 24.08 -0.99 11.30
C ASP A 127 23.56 -0.84 12.74
N PHE A 128 22.80 -1.79 13.29
CA PHE A 128 22.34 -1.69 14.69
C PHE A 128 22.27 -3.05 15.40
N GLU A 129 23.42 -3.60 15.77
CA GLU A 129 23.47 -4.64 16.81
C GLU A 129 23.48 -4.00 18.21
N ARG A 130 22.31 -3.50 18.62
CA ARG A 130 21.83 -3.80 19.96
C ARG A 130 20.59 -4.65 19.76
N ALA A 131 20.65 -5.92 20.15
CA ALA A 131 19.47 -6.74 20.26
C ALA A 131 18.47 -6.00 21.17
N PHE A 132 17.45 -5.39 20.57
CA PHE A 132 16.35 -4.79 21.31
C PHE A 132 15.57 -5.95 21.92
N VAL A 133 15.97 -6.36 23.13
CA VAL A 133 15.21 -7.35 23.90
C VAL A 133 14.03 -6.59 24.49
N SER A 134 12.90 -6.64 23.77
CA SER A 134 11.63 -6.22 24.35
C SER A 134 11.23 -7.26 25.40
N HIS A 135 11.00 -6.82 26.64
CA HIS A 135 10.46 -7.68 27.68
C HIS A 135 8.94 -7.86 27.56
N ASP A 136 8.27 -7.01 26.77
CA ASP A 136 6.80 -7.00 26.60
C ASP A 136 6.33 -7.76 25.35
N LEU A 137 7.19 -7.84 24.32
CA LEU A 137 6.86 -8.50 23.06
C LEU A 137 7.56 -9.86 22.95
N SER A 138 6.88 -10.81 22.30
CA SER A 138 7.59 -11.99 21.79
C SER A 138 8.71 -11.57 20.84
N ASN A 139 9.73 -12.42 20.63
CA ASN A 139 10.80 -12.15 19.65
C ASN A 139 10.25 -11.78 18.26
N ARG A 140 9.17 -12.45 17.83
CA ARG A 140 8.49 -12.13 16.57
C ARG A 140 7.84 -10.75 16.60
N GLY A 141 7.20 -10.38 17.71
CA GLY A 141 6.63 -9.05 17.90
C GLY A 141 7.71 -7.96 17.88
N ALA A 142 8.86 -8.22 18.50
CA ALA A 142 10.01 -7.31 18.47
C ALA A 142 10.56 -7.15 17.04
N ASP A 143 10.75 -8.25 16.31
CA ASP A 143 11.21 -8.24 14.91
C ASP A 143 10.22 -7.47 14.01
N ILE A 144 8.91 -7.70 14.17
CA ILE A 144 7.86 -6.99 13.43
C ILE A 144 7.88 -5.49 13.76
N SER A 145 8.06 -5.14 15.03
CA SER A 145 8.16 -3.73 15.45
C SER A 145 9.35 -3.05 14.78
N VAL A 146 10.54 -3.67 14.80
CA VAL A 146 11.73 -3.12 14.13
C VAL A 146 11.52 -2.99 12.62
N LEU A 147 10.91 -4.00 11.99
CA LEU A 147 10.60 -3.97 10.57
C LEU A 147 9.61 -2.85 10.23
N TYR A 148 8.59 -2.63 11.07
CA TYR A 148 7.62 -1.56 10.88
C TYR A 148 8.28 -0.18 10.97
N HIS A 149 9.04 0.08 12.02
CA HIS A 149 9.71 1.38 12.20
C HIS A 149 10.66 1.67 11.04
N SER A 150 11.50 0.72 10.65
CA SER A 150 12.45 0.89 9.54
C SER A 150 11.77 1.05 8.17
N SER A 151 10.63 0.39 7.94
CA SER A 151 9.94 0.41 6.63
C SER A 151 9.01 1.63 6.45
N PHE A 152 8.50 2.20 7.55
CA PHE A 152 7.43 3.21 7.50
C PHE A 152 7.80 4.55 8.13
N GLN A 153 9.03 4.75 8.63
CA GLN A 153 9.47 6.01 9.24
C GLN A 153 9.21 7.24 8.35
N ASP A 154 9.67 7.20 7.10
CA ASP A 154 9.50 8.31 6.15
C ASP A 154 8.01 8.58 5.85
N TYR A 155 7.23 7.50 5.74
CA TYR A 155 5.79 7.61 5.50
C TYR A 155 5.06 8.21 6.71
N ASN A 156 5.46 7.86 7.94
CA ASN A 156 4.89 8.41 9.16
C ASN A 156 5.23 9.91 9.29
N ALA A 157 6.46 10.31 8.95
CA ALA A 157 6.84 11.72 8.89
C ALA A 157 5.98 12.50 7.88
N TYR A 158 5.78 11.94 6.68
CA TYR A 158 4.85 12.50 5.69
C TYR A 158 3.42 12.61 6.23
N GLN A 159 2.90 11.58 6.91
CA GLN A 159 1.52 11.57 7.42
C GLN A 159 1.28 12.67 8.46
N GLY A 160 2.27 12.94 9.32
CA GLY A 160 2.19 13.97 10.36
C GLY A 160 2.31 15.41 9.84
N ASP A 161 2.83 15.63 8.64
CA ASP A 161 3.13 16.96 8.09
C ASP A 161 2.90 16.99 6.58
N LYS A 162 1.67 16.75 6.13
CA LYS A 162 1.35 16.70 4.69
C LYS A 162 1.31 18.08 4.06
N TYR A 163 1.87 18.20 2.86
CA TYR A 163 1.66 19.35 1.99
C TYR A 163 0.17 19.56 1.69
N HIS A 164 -0.27 20.81 1.76
CA HIS A 164 -1.56 21.26 1.26
C HIS A 164 -1.40 22.69 0.74
N GLU A 165 -1.94 22.98 -0.44
CA GLU A 165 -1.77 24.28 -1.13
C GLU A 165 -2.06 25.47 -0.20
N ASP A 166 -3.22 25.47 0.47
CA ASP A 166 -3.60 26.57 1.38
C ASP A 166 -3.28 26.34 2.86
N LYS A 167 -3.32 25.09 3.34
CA LYS A 167 -3.28 24.79 4.78
C LYS A 167 -1.87 24.50 5.30
N ASN A 168 -0.97 24.02 4.44
CA ASN A 168 0.38 23.65 4.83
C ASN A 168 1.30 23.60 3.59
N SER A 169 1.68 24.77 3.07
CA SER A 169 2.52 24.89 1.88
C SER A 169 3.98 24.42 2.11
N LEU A 170 4.39 24.26 3.37
CA LEU A 170 5.72 23.79 3.76
C LEU A 170 5.76 22.29 4.08
N GLY A 171 4.62 21.62 4.17
CA GLY A 171 4.56 20.19 4.47
C GLY A 171 5.15 19.30 3.39
N PHE A 172 5.27 18.01 3.69
CA PHE A 172 5.81 16.97 2.81
C PHE A 172 4.99 16.74 1.54
N ILE A 173 5.69 16.74 0.42
CA ILE A 173 5.17 16.19 -0.85
C ILE A 173 5.68 14.75 -0.99
N ASN A 174 4.74 13.82 -1.18
CA ASN A 174 5.04 12.40 -1.29
C ASN A 174 5.08 11.96 -2.76
N LEU A 175 6.30 11.78 -3.28
CA LEU A 175 6.59 11.14 -4.56
C LEU A 175 7.25 9.76 -4.37
N GLY A 176 7.10 9.14 -3.20
CA GLY A 176 7.66 7.82 -2.86
C GLY A 176 6.60 6.72 -2.87
N THR A 177 5.34 7.03 -2.55
CA THR A 177 4.22 6.07 -2.50
C THR A 177 3.52 6.00 -3.85
N SER A 178 3.55 4.82 -4.49
CA SER A 178 2.90 4.59 -5.79
C SER A 178 1.38 4.59 -5.65
N GLU A 179 0.76 5.76 -5.80
CA GLU A 179 -0.69 5.97 -5.85
C GLU A 179 -1.04 6.71 -7.15
N ASN A 180 -2.17 6.33 -7.76
CA ASN A 180 -2.67 7.05 -8.91
C ASN A 180 -3.70 8.08 -8.44
N LYS A 181 -3.29 9.35 -8.35
CA LYS A 181 -4.16 10.45 -7.91
C LYS A 181 -4.74 11.25 -9.08
N LEU A 182 -4.42 10.87 -10.31
CA LEU A 182 -4.76 11.65 -11.50
C LEU A 182 -6.24 11.57 -11.89
N CYS A 183 -6.95 10.53 -11.48
CA CYS A 183 -8.36 10.30 -11.83
C CYS A 183 -9.28 10.19 -10.61
N ILE A 184 -8.89 10.81 -9.49
CA ILE A 184 -9.70 10.81 -8.26
C ILE A 184 -11.08 11.45 -8.49
N ASP A 185 -11.16 12.51 -9.29
CA ASP A 185 -12.40 13.14 -9.73
C ASP A 185 -13.37 12.14 -10.37
N LEU A 186 -12.90 11.36 -11.35
CA LEU A 186 -13.71 10.35 -12.04
C LEU A 186 -14.11 9.21 -11.10
N MET A 187 -13.19 8.77 -10.24
CA MET A 187 -13.46 7.72 -9.26
C MET A 187 -14.50 8.16 -8.23
N ILE A 188 -14.39 9.38 -7.69
CA ILE A 188 -15.39 9.91 -6.75
C ILE A 188 -16.75 9.98 -7.44
N GLU A 189 -16.82 10.53 -8.65
CA GLU A 189 -18.07 10.60 -9.41
C GLU A 189 -18.69 9.21 -9.58
N ARG A 190 -17.91 8.23 -10.07
CA ARG A 190 -18.39 6.86 -10.27
C ARG A 190 -18.87 6.24 -8.95
N LEU A 191 -18.06 6.31 -7.89
CA LEU A 191 -18.37 5.70 -6.58
C LEU A 191 -19.58 6.33 -5.87
N CYS A 192 -19.94 7.57 -6.21
CA CYS A 192 -21.11 8.27 -5.70
C CYS A 192 -22.42 7.97 -6.46
N ARG A 193 -22.38 7.23 -7.58
CA ARG A 193 -23.59 6.85 -8.33
C ARG A 193 -24.49 5.91 -7.51
N SER A 194 -25.79 5.94 -7.78
CA SER A 194 -26.80 5.21 -6.99
C SER A 194 -26.70 3.68 -7.13
N ASP A 195 -26.30 3.18 -8.28
CA ASP A 195 -26.00 1.76 -8.52
C ASP A 195 -24.86 1.24 -7.64
N MET A 196 -23.90 2.09 -7.28
CA MET A 196 -22.74 1.74 -6.46
C MET A 196 -23.03 1.66 -4.95
N ASN A 197 -24.22 2.06 -4.50
CA ASN A 197 -24.52 2.30 -3.08
C ASN A 197 -25.72 1.50 -2.56
N ARG A 198 -26.10 0.42 -3.24
CA ARG A 198 -27.15 -0.50 -2.75
C ARG A 198 -26.61 -1.38 -1.62
N ILE A 199 -27.41 -1.52 -0.57
CA ILE A 199 -27.13 -2.40 0.56
C ILE A 199 -28.26 -3.42 0.64
N GLU A 200 -27.93 -4.67 0.38
CA GLU A 200 -28.82 -5.83 0.51
C GLU A 200 -28.43 -6.62 1.77
N ASP A 201 -29.38 -7.34 2.36
CA ASP A 201 -29.21 -8.12 3.59
C ASP A 201 -28.07 -9.14 3.49
N VAL A 202 -27.93 -9.79 2.33
CA VAL A 202 -26.86 -10.74 2.03
C VAL A 202 -25.47 -10.10 2.16
N LEU A 203 -25.31 -8.80 1.92
CA LEU A 203 -24.01 -8.11 1.99
C LEU A 203 -23.53 -7.89 3.44
N LEU A 204 -24.41 -8.07 4.42
CA LEU A 204 -24.13 -7.87 5.84
C LEU A 204 -23.75 -9.17 6.58
N GLN A 205 -23.77 -10.32 5.88
CA GLN A 205 -23.57 -11.64 6.47
C GLN A 205 -22.19 -12.23 6.15
N TYR A 206 -21.78 -13.27 6.88
CA TYR A 206 -20.62 -14.08 6.53
C TYR A 206 -20.91 -14.96 5.32
N LEU A 207 -19.92 -15.10 4.44
CA LEU A 207 -20.09 -15.65 3.11
C LEU A 207 -18.85 -16.45 2.70
N ASP A 208 -18.77 -16.91 1.44
CA ASP A 208 -17.63 -17.67 0.92
C ASP A 208 -16.31 -16.93 1.18
N TRP A 209 -15.38 -17.57 1.90
CA TRP A 209 -14.09 -17.00 2.27
C TRP A 209 -13.20 -16.71 1.05
N ARG A 210 -13.49 -17.30 -0.11
CA ARG A 210 -12.82 -16.95 -1.37
C ARG A 210 -13.31 -15.62 -1.95
N GLY A 211 -14.37 -15.02 -1.39
CA GLY A 211 -15.09 -13.88 -1.93
C GLY A 211 -16.44 -14.29 -2.53
N GLN A 212 -17.34 -13.32 -2.66
CA GLN A 212 -18.70 -13.54 -3.15
C GLN A 212 -18.71 -14.20 -4.53
N PRO A 213 -19.60 -15.18 -4.76
CA PRO A 213 -19.77 -15.76 -6.08
C PRO A 213 -19.99 -14.71 -7.19
N PHE A 214 -20.83 -13.69 -6.93
CA PHE A 214 -21.08 -12.63 -7.91
C PHE A 214 -19.82 -11.83 -8.24
N LEU A 215 -18.98 -11.54 -7.25
CA LEU A 215 -17.75 -10.79 -7.45
C LEU A 215 -16.71 -11.64 -8.17
N ARG A 216 -16.56 -12.91 -7.78
CA ARG A 216 -15.65 -13.85 -8.44
C ARG A 216 -16.03 -14.03 -9.91
N GLU A 217 -17.32 -14.10 -10.22
CA GLU A 217 -17.80 -14.16 -11.60
C GLU A 217 -17.46 -12.89 -12.38
N GLU A 218 -17.68 -11.72 -11.81
CA GLU A 218 -17.34 -10.46 -12.47
C GLU A 218 -15.84 -10.28 -12.65
N VAL A 219 -15.03 -10.65 -11.66
CA VAL A 219 -13.56 -10.65 -11.76
C VAL A 219 -13.10 -11.56 -12.89
N ALA A 220 -13.64 -12.77 -13.00
CA ALA A 220 -13.28 -13.69 -14.08
C ALA A 220 -13.65 -13.12 -15.46
N ARG A 221 -14.83 -12.49 -15.60
CA ARG A 221 -15.22 -11.78 -16.84
C ARG A 221 -14.28 -10.61 -17.15
N PHE A 222 -13.98 -9.80 -16.14
CA PHE A 222 -13.10 -8.64 -16.25
C PHE A 222 -11.70 -9.06 -16.72
N LEU A 223 -11.08 -10.03 -16.05
CA LEU A 223 -9.77 -10.55 -16.41
C LEU A 223 -9.79 -11.21 -17.79
N THR A 224 -10.84 -11.97 -18.13
CA THR A 224 -10.99 -12.54 -19.50
C THR A 224 -10.87 -11.44 -20.55
N TYR A 225 -11.57 -10.32 -20.36
CA TYR A 225 -11.60 -9.22 -21.30
C TYR A 225 -10.27 -8.45 -21.35
N TYR A 226 -9.82 -7.92 -20.21
CA TYR A 226 -8.66 -7.01 -20.16
C TYR A 226 -7.31 -7.72 -20.31
N CYS A 227 -7.19 -8.96 -19.81
CA CYS A 227 -6.01 -9.78 -20.07
C CYS A 227 -6.03 -10.37 -21.49
N LYS A 228 -7.13 -10.23 -22.25
CA LYS A 228 -7.34 -10.86 -23.55
C LYS A 228 -7.13 -12.37 -23.49
N ALA A 229 -7.72 -13.00 -22.49
CA ALA A 229 -7.63 -14.45 -22.33
C ALA A 229 -8.28 -15.16 -23.54
N PRO A 230 -7.68 -16.24 -24.06
CA PRO A 230 -8.19 -16.94 -25.24
C PRO A 230 -9.54 -17.63 -24.99
N ALA A 231 -9.88 -17.89 -23.73
CA ALA A 231 -11.13 -18.49 -23.30
C ALA A 231 -11.64 -17.81 -22.01
N ARG A 232 -12.93 -17.99 -21.72
CA ARG A 232 -13.53 -17.49 -20.49
C ARG A 232 -12.84 -18.11 -19.27
N LEU A 233 -12.30 -17.27 -18.40
CA LEU A 233 -11.71 -17.70 -17.15
C LEU A 233 -12.79 -18.23 -16.20
N ASP A 234 -12.48 -19.35 -15.52
CA ASP A 234 -13.36 -19.96 -14.51
C ASP A 234 -13.38 -19.14 -13.21
N PRO A 235 -14.55 -18.69 -12.71
CA PRO A 235 -14.66 -17.98 -11.43
C PRO A 235 -14.33 -18.83 -10.21
N GLU A 236 -14.31 -20.16 -10.32
CA GLU A 236 -13.84 -21.04 -9.24
C GLU A 236 -12.30 -21.05 -9.11
N ASN A 237 -11.59 -20.44 -10.06
CA ASN A 237 -10.14 -20.19 -9.99
C ASN A 237 -9.80 -18.82 -9.35
N VAL A 238 -10.81 -18.06 -8.94
CA VAL A 238 -10.65 -16.72 -8.35
C VAL A 238 -10.72 -16.79 -6.83
N VAL A 239 -9.75 -16.16 -6.16
CA VAL A 239 -9.79 -15.89 -4.71
C VAL A 239 -9.56 -14.41 -4.47
N VAL A 240 -10.37 -13.80 -3.62
CA VAL A 240 -10.32 -12.37 -3.28
C VAL A 240 -9.91 -12.20 -1.83
N LEU A 241 -8.86 -11.40 -1.59
CA LEU A 241 -8.39 -11.02 -0.26
C LEU A 241 -8.14 -9.51 -0.17
N ASN A 242 -7.87 -9.00 1.03
CA ASN A 242 -7.78 -7.58 1.37
C ASN A 242 -6.52 -6.83 0.83
N GLY A 243 -6.24 -7.01 -0.46
CA GLY A 243 -5.16 -6.38 -1.23
C GLY A 243 -4.12 -7.38 -1.76
N CYS A 244 -3.37 -6.99 -2.79
CA CYS A 244 -2.38 -7.87 -3.43
C CYS A 244 -1.28 -8.36 -2.47
N CYS A 245 -0.84 -7.55 -1.51
CA CYS A 245 0.12 -7.99 -0.50
C CYS A 245 -0.43 -9.12 0.39
N SER A 246 -1.74 -9.12 0.66
CA SER A 246 -2.41 -10.19 1.40
C SER A 246 -2.47 -11.48 0.59
N VAL A 247 -2.80 -11.37 -0.70
CA VAL A 247 -2.74 -12.48 -1.66
C VAL A 247 -1.33 -13.07 -1.73
N PHE A 248 -0.31 -12.22 -1.89
CA PHE A 248 1.08 -12.66 -1.93
C PHE A 248 1.52 -13.32 -0.61
N SER A 249 1.14 -12.76 0.53
CA SER A 249 1.45 -13.35 1.86
C SER A 249 0.83 -14.74 2.01
N ALA A 250 -0.43 -14.91 1.59
CA ALA A 250 -1.11 -16.20 1.62
C ALA A 250 -0.47 -17.21 0.66
N LEU A 251 -0.11 -16.80 -0.56
CA LEU A 251 0.65 -17.65 -1.49
C LEU A 251 2.00 -18.06 -0.91
N ALA A 252 2.74 -17.14 -0.28
CA ALA A 252 4.01 -17.46 0.36
C ALA A 252 3.84 -18.49 1.48
N MET A 253 2.80 -18.35 2.31
CA MET A 253 2.45 -19.32 3.37
C MET A 253 2.04 -20.70 2.81
N VAL A 254 1.33 -20.73 1.69
CA VAL A 254 0.79 -21.97 1.09
C VAL A 254 1.84 -22.73 0.28
N LEU A 255 2.75 -22.02 -0.38
CA LEU A 255 3.69 -22.60 -1.35
C LEU A 255 5.08 -22.89 -0.79
N CYS A 256 5.41 -22.34 0.38
CA CYS A 256 6.72 -22.47 1.01
C CYS A 256 6.62 -22.84 2.49
N ASP A 257 7.57 -23.66 2.94
CA ASP A 257 7.87 -23.85 4.34
C ASP A 257 8.78 -22.72 4.87
N PRO A 258 8.79 -22.45 6.19
CA PRO A 258 9.70 -21.48 6.79
C PRO A 258 11.16 -21.74 6.43
N GLY A 259 11.88 -20.71 5.98
CA GLY A 259 13.29 -20.81 5.55
C GLY A 259 13.50 -21.24 4.10
N GLU A 260 12.45 -21.66 3.39
CA GLU A 260 12.47 -21.79 1.93
C GLU A 260 12.37 -20.42 1.24
N ALA A 261 12.56 -20.39 -0.09
CA ALA A 261 12.69 -19.14 -0.81
C ALA A 261 11.97 -19.07 -2.16
N PHE A 262 11.76 -17.84 -2.62
CA PHE A 262 11.42 -17.51 -4.00
C PHE A 262 12.57 -16.76 -4.69
N LEU A 263 12.77 -17.00 -5.99
CA LEU A 263 13.59 -16.13 -6.84
C LEU A 263 12.81 -14.85 -7.14
N VAL A 264 13.49 -13.70 -7.09
CA VAL A 264 12.88 -12.40 -7.44
C VAL A 264 13.89 -11.53 -8.19
N PRO A 265 13.61 -11.08 -9.42
CA PRO A 265 14.46 -10.14 -10.15
C PRO A 265 14.61 -8.80 -9.42
N THR A 266 15.83 -8.29 -9.24
CA THR A 266 16.06 -7.00 -8.59
C THR A 266 16.42 -5.90 -9.60
N PRO A 267 15.93 -4.67 -9.46
CA PRO A 267 15.13 -4.18 -8.33
C PRO A 267 13.67 -4.65 -8.37
N PHE A 268 13.07 -4.93 -7.20
CA PHE A 268 11.66 -5.33 -7.05
C PHE A 268 10.94 -4.53 -5.97
N TYR A 269 9.61 -4.56 -5.98
CA TYR A 269 8.77 -3.94 -4.96
C TYR A 269 9.05 -4.47 -3.54
N GLY A 270 9.67 -3.65 -2.69
CA GLY A 270 10.06 -4.03 -1.32
C GLY A 270 8.93 -4.54 -0.42
N GLY A 271 7.66 -4.29 -0.76
CA GLY A 271 6.52 -4.87 -0.06
C GLY A 271 6.46 -6.39 -0.13
N PHE A 272 7.07 -7.04 -1.12
CA PHE A 272 7.21 -8.51 -1.14
C PHE A 272 8.10 -9.00 0.00
N ALA A 273 9.24 -8.34 0.25
CA ALA A 273 10.13 -8.72 1.35
C ALA A 273 9.44 -8.57 2.71
N PHE A 274 8.69 -7.47 2.89
CA PHE A 274 7.87 -7.27 4.08
C PHE A 274 6.82 -8.38 4.24
N SER A 275 6.06 -8.65 3.17
CA SER A 275 4.92 -9.58 3.18
C SER A 275 5.34 -11.05 3.36
N SER A 276 6.42 -11.49 2.70
CA SER A 276 6.93 -12.86 2.83
C SER A 276 7.54 -13.11 4.21
N HIS A 277 8.15 -12.09 4.81
CA HIS A 277 8.78 -12.19 6.12
C HIS A 277 7.75 -12.17 7.26
N LEU A 278 6.76 -11.28 7.18
CA LEU A 278 5.82 -11.00 8.28
C LEU A 278 5.11 -12.26 8.82
N TYR A 279 4.64 -13.13 7.92
CA TYR A 279 3.90 -14.36 8.30
C TYR A 279 4.70 -15.63 7.98
N ALA A 280 5.20 -15.75 6.75
CA ALA A 280 5.68 -17.02 6.22
C ALA A 280 7.13 -17.34 6.59
N LYS A 281 7.92 -16.33 7.02
CA LYS A 281 9.38 -16.46 7.18
C LYS A 281 10.04 -17.04 5.92
N VAL A 282 9.54 -16.60 4.77
CA VAL A 282 10.03 -17.00 3.45
C VAL A 282 11.02 -15.97 2.96
N GLU A 283 12.16 -16.48 2.49
CA GLU A 283 13.24 -15.66 1.95
C GLU A 283 13.03 -15.32 0.47
N LEU A 284 13.59 -14.19 0.05
CA LEU A 284 13.62 -13.80 -1.36
C LEU A 284 15.08 -13.85 -1.83
N VAL A 285 15.39 -14.76 -2.74
CA VAL A 285 16.69 -14.86 -3.40
C VAL A 285 16.70 -13.88 -4.56
N PRO A 286 17.55 -12.84 -4.52
CA PRO A 286 17.60 -11.84 -5.57
C PRO A 286 18.21 -12.41 -6.85
N VAL A 287 17.60 -12.10 -7.99
CA VAL A 287 18.20 -12.30 -9.32
C VAL A 287 18.67 -10.93 -9.78
N HIS A 288 19.95 -10.64 -9.60
CA HIS A 288 20.49 -9.31 -9.87
C HIS A 288 20.48 -8.98 -11.36
N LEU A 289 20.00 -7.77 -11.67
CA LEU A 289 19.97 -7.22 -13.02
C LEU A 289 20.87 -5.99 -13.05
N GLU A 290 21.69 -5.87 -14.09
CA GLU A 290 22.67 -4.79 -14.21
C GLU A 290 22.03 -3.54 -14.82
N SER A 291 22.49 -2.38 -14.37
CA SER A 291 22.06 -1.10 -14.92
C SER A 291 22.87 -0.64 -16.14
N GLU A 292 23.74 -1.51 -16.67
CA GLU A 292 24.54 -1.30 -17.87
C GLU A 292 24.23 -2.36 -18.92
N ILE A 293 24.44 -2.03 -20.20
CA ILE A 293 24.34 -2.99 -21.30
C ILE A 293 25.68 -3.74 -21.38
N THR A 294 25.62 -5.05 -21.17
CA THR A 294 26.75 -5.98 -21.26
C THR A 294 26.54 -6.94 -22.45
N GLU A 295 27.48 -7.84 -22.70
CA GLU A 295 27.28 -8.91 -23.71
C GLU A 295 26.08 -9.82 -23.38
N ALA A 296 25.64 -9.87 -22.11
CA ALA A 296 24.57 -10.73 -21.64
C ALA A 296 23.17 -10.09 -21.68
N ASN A 297 23.04 -8.80 -22.04
CA ASN A 297 21.76 -8.10 -22.12
C ASN A 297 21.71 -7.07 -23.25
N THR A 298 20.52 -6.89 -23.83
CA THR A 298 20.25 -5.94 -24.91
C THR A 298 19.69 -4.61 -24.41
N HIS A 299 19.27 -4.53 -23.14
CA HIS A 299 18.80 -3.32 -22.47
C HIS A 299 19.03 -3.35 -20.96
N LEU A 300 18.95 -2.18 -20.32
CA LEU A 300 19.16 -1.99 -18.89
C LEU A 300 18.17 -2.83 -18.08
N PHE A 301 18.66 -3.45 -17.00
CA PHE A 301 17.87 -4.29 -16.09
C PHE A 301 17.10 -5.44 -16.78
N GLN A 302 17.66 -6.01 -17.85
CA GLN A 302 17.04 -7.17 -18.50
C GLN A 302 17.19 -8.45 -17.67
N LEU A 303 16.08 -9.13 -17.42
CA LEU A 303 16.04 -10.50 -16.93
C LEU A 303 16.34 -11.49 -18.04
N THR A 304 17.21 -12.45 -17.79
CA THR A 304 17.50 -13.55 -18.72
C THR A 304 17.37 -14.89 -18.01
N VAL A 305 17.09 -15.96 -18.77
CA VAL A 305 17.01 -17.32 -18.24
C VAL A 305 18.34 -17.75 -17.60
N ASP A 306 19.47 -17.30 -18.12
CA ASP A 306 20.77 -17.67 -17.56
C ASP A 306 21.02 -17.04 -16.18
N LYS A 307 20.58 -15.79 -15.95
CA LYS A 307 20.58 -15.19 -14.62
C LYS A 307 19.68 -15.96 -13.64
N LEU A 308 18.51 -16.40 -14.10
CA LEU A 308 17.62 -17.24 -13.29
C LEU A 308 18.29 -18.57 -12.90
N LYS A 309 18.98 -19.23 -13.84
CA LYS A 309 19.74 -20.47 -13.58
C LYS A 309 20.88 -20.23 -12.59
N GLN A 310 21.62 -19.13 -12.75
CA GLN A 310 22.74 -18.79 -11.88
C GLN A 310 22.25 -18.57 -10.45
N ALA A 311 21.24 -17.71 -10.24
CA ALA A 311 20.68 -17.45 -8.92
C ALA A 311 20.09 -18.72 -8.27
N LEU A 312 19.44 -19.58 -9.06
CA LEU A 312 18.95 -20.87 -8.57
C LEU A 312 20.09 -21.80 -8.15
N LEU A 313 21.19 -21.84 -8.91
CA LEU A 313 22.37 -22.64 -8.58
C LEU A 313 23.05 -22.12 -7.32
N GLU A 314 23.27 -20.82 -7.21
CA GLU A 314 23.83 -20.17 -6.03
C GLU A 314 22.97 -20.42 -4.79
N ALA A 315 21.64 -20.34 -4.90
CA ALA A 315 20.73 -20.70 -3.82
C ALA A 315 20.92 -22.16 -3.37
N ARG A 316 21.01 -23.10 -4.32
CA ARG A 316 21.22 -24.53 -4.03
C ARG A 316 22.58 -24.79 -3.38
N LEU A 317 23.63 -24.10 -3.80
CA LEU A 317 24.96 -24.20 -3.19
C LEU A 317 24.96 -23.71 -1.73
N ASN A 318 24.09 -22.74 -1.42
CA ASN A 318 23.85 -22.26 -0.06
C ASN A 318 22.75 -23.07 0.67
N GLU A 319 22.46 -24.30 0.23
CA GLU A 319 21.47 -25.21 0.79
C GLU A 319 20.05 -24.62 0.89
N LYS A 320 19.73 -23.62 0.06
CA LYS A 320 18.43 -22.96 0.03
C LYS A 320 17.49 -23.67 -0.94
N LYS A 321 16.36 -24.16 -0.41
CA LYS A 321 15.29 -24.75 -1.23
C LYS A 321 14.42 -23.64 -1.83
N VAL A 322 14.57 -23.45 -3.13
CA VAL A 322 13.75 -22.50 -3.91
C VAL A 322 12.47 -23.18 -4.38
N ARG A 323 11.32 -22.56 -4.11
CA ARG A 323 9.97 -23.09 -4.43
C ARG A 323 9.32 -22.41 -5.61
N GLY A 324 9.76 -21.22 -5.98
CA GLY A 324 9.16 -20.49 -7.09
C GLY A 324 9.94 -19.27 -7.56
N LEU A 325 9.34 -18.56 -8.51
CA LEU A 325 9.77 -17.30 -9.10
C LEU A 325 8.65 -16.28 -8.95
N VAL A 326 8.98 -15.07 -8.50
CA VAL A 326 8.04 -13.94 -8.44
C VAL A 326 8.42 -12.94 -9.51
N LEU A 327 7.46 -12.60 -10.37
CA LEU A 327 7.58 -11.59 -11.41
C LEU A 327 6.54 -10.48 -11.17
N THR A 328 6.84 -9.28 -11.66
CA THR A 328 5.91 -8.15 -11.68
C THR A 328 5.85 -7.62 -13.09
N ASN A 329 4.66 -7.57 -13.70
CA ASN A 329 4.48 -7.22 -15.10
C ASN A 329 3.21 -6.39 -15.32
N PRO A 330 3.29 -5.09 -15.63
CA PRO A 330 4.50 -4.26 -15.75
C PRO A 330 5.32 -4.15 -14.48
N GLN A 331 6.64 -3.96 -14.62
CA GLN A 331 7.61 -4.03 -13.53
C GLN A 331 7.55 -2.83 -12.57
N ASN A 332 7.80 -3.10 -11.29
CA ASN A 332 7.97 -2.10 -10.23
C ASN A 332 9.32 -2.34 -9.54
N PRO A 333 10.32 -1.43 -9.68
CA PRO A 333 10.18 0.01 -9.97
C PRO A 333 10.53 0.46 -11.40
N LEU A 334 10.83 -0.48 -12.31
CA LEU A 334 11.44 -0.14 -13.60
C LEU A 334 10.47 0.43 -14.64
N GLY A 335 9.20 0.02 -14.61
CA GLY A 335 8.20 0.42 -15.61
C GLY A 335 8.31 -0.36 -16.93
N ASP A 336 9.18 -1.37 -17.00
CA ASP A 336 9.32 -2.25 -18.16
C ASP A 336 8.16 -3.25 -18.24
N VAL A 337 7.82 -3.65 -19.47
CA VAL A 337 6.82 -4.68 -19.74
C VAL A 337 7.54 -5.86 -20.37
N TYR A 338 7.37 -7.06 -19.82
CA TYR A 338 7.97 -8.24 -20.43
C TYR A 338 7.32 -8.53 -21.79
N SER A 339 8.15 -8.91 -22.76
CA SER A 339 7.63 -9.43 -24.02
C SER A 339 6.95 -10.78 -23.78
N ARG A 340 6.05 -11.16 -24.70
CA ARG A 340 5.39 -12.48 -24.68
C ARG A 340 6.41 -13.62 -24.67
N ASP A 341 7.45 -13.50 -25.50
CA ASP A 341 8.47 -14.54 -25.65
C ASP A 341 9.32 -14.67 -24.38
N SER A 342 9.74 -13.54 -23.79
CA SER A 342 10.45 -13.53 -22.52
C SER A 342 9.64 -14.16 -21.39
N LEU A 343 8.34 -13.82 -21.26
CA LEU A 343 7.47 -14.46 -20.27
C LEU A 343 7.40 -15.98 -20.48
N LYS A 344 7.24 -16.43 -21.73
CA LYS A 344 7.21 -17.85 -22.06
C LYS A 344 8.50 -18.57 -21.67
N GLU A 345 9.66 -17.95 -21.96
CA GLU A 345 10.96 -18.48 -21.56
C GLU A 345 11.11 -18.62 -20.04
N TYR A 346 10.66 -17.63 -19.27
CA TYR A 346 10.72 -17.69 -17.80
C TYR A 346 9.78 -18.76 -17.23
N LEU A 347 8.60 -18.94 -17.82
CA LEU A 347 7.66 -19.99 -17.43
C LEU A 347 8.19 -21.39 -17.77
N GLU A 348 8.84 -21.57 -18.92
CA GLU A 348 9.50 -22.84 -19.29
C GLU A 348 10.70 -23.15 -18.39
N PHE A 349 11.47 -22.13 -18.01
CA PHE A 349 12.50 -22.27 -16.98
C PHE A 349 11.89 -22.76 -15.65
N ALA A 350 10.82 -22.12 -15.18
CA ALA A 350 10.20 -22.49 -13.92
C ALA A 350 9.65 -23.93 -13.96
N LYS A 351 8.97 -24.31 -15.04
CA LYS A 351 8.49 -25.67 -15.29
C LYS A 351 9.64 -26.68 -15.21
N ARG A 352 10.75 -26.43 -15.92
CA ARG A 352 11.92 -27.34 -15.95
C ARG A 352 12.48 -27.64 -14.56
N TYR A 353 12.39 -26.68 -13.65
CA TYR A 353 12.89 -26.82 -12.28
C TYR A 353 11.81 -27.07 -11.24
N ASN A 354 10.58 -27.40 -11.65
CA ASN A 354 9.43 -27.59 -10.76
C ASN A 354 9.22 -26.42 -9.78
N LEU A 355 9.28 -25.20 -10.31
CA LEU A 355 9.08 -23.96 -9.58
C LEU A 355 7.66 -23.44 -9.81
N HIS A 356 7.03 -22.90 -8.77
CA HIS A 356 5.85 -22.05 -8.92
C HIS A 356 6.24 -20.72 -9.56
N VAL A 357 5.31 -20.06 -10.26
CA VAL A 357 5.47 -18.71 -10.76
C VAL A 357 4.31 -17.87 -10.25
N ILE A 358 4.64 -16.81 -9.53
CA ILE A 358 3.68 -15.78 -9.10
C ILE A 358 3.94 -14.56 -9.96
N ILE A 359 2.93 -14.11 -10.69
CA ILE A 359 3.03 -12.95 -11.60
C ILE A 359 2.07 -11.88 -11.09
N ASP A 360 2.62 -10.79 -10.56
CA ASP A 360 1.86 -9.62 -10.14
C ASP A 360 1.64 -8.69 -11.34
N GLU A 361 0.40 -8.65 -11.81
CA GLU A 361 -0.04 -7.82 -12.94
C GLU A 361 -0.87 -6.61 -12.50
N ILE A 362 -0.69 -6.12 -11.27
CA ILE A 362 -1.44 -4.98 -10.68
C ILE A 362 -1.38 -3.67 -11.50
N TYR A 363 -0.45 -3.53 -12.45
CA TYR A 363 -0.32 -2.38 -13.34
C TYR A 363 -0.80 -2.65 -14.77
N MET A 364 -1.54 -3.74 -15.02
CA MET A 364 -1.92 -4.16 -16.38
C MET A 364 -2.72 -3.11 -17.16
N LEU A 365 -3.51 -2.27 -16.49
CA LEU A 365 -4.26 -1.18 -17.14
C LEU A 365 -3.53 0.17 -17.05
N SER A 366 -2.34 0.21 -16.48
CA SER A 366 -1.48 1.39 -16.32
C SER A 366 -0.38 1.47 -17.39
N VAL A 367 -0.57 0.84 -18.55
CA VAL A 367 0.29 1.01 -19.75
C VAL A 367 -0.33 2.09 -20.63
N PHE A 368 0.28 3.28 -20.65
CA PHE A 368 -0.29 4.49 -21.27
C PHE A 368 0.41 4.94 -22.55
N ASP A 369 1.55 4.32 -22.88
CA ASP A 369 2.20 4.47 -24.18
C ASP A 369 1.59 3.50 -25.18
N ALA A 370 1.00 4.05 -26.23
CA ALA A 370 0.33 3.28 -27.27
C ALA A 370 1.28 2.43 -28.13
N SER A 371 2.59 2.71 -28.09
CA SER A 371 3.60 1.89 -28.78
C SER A 371 3.95 0.60 -28.03
N ILE A 372 3.62 0.51 -26.74
CA ILE A 372 3.89 -0.64 -25.89
C ILE A 372 2.67 -1.55 -25.86
N THR A 373 2.83 -2.79 -26.30
CA THR A 373 1.79 -3.81 -26.15
C THR A 373 2.01 -4.60 -24.86
N PHE A 374 1.07 -4.49 -23.94
CA PHE A 374 1.03 -5.35 -22.75
C PHE A 374 0.49 -6.74 -23.10
N HIS A 375 1.17 -7.77 -22.60
CA HIS A 375 0.72 -9.15 -22.66
C HIS A 375 0.59 -9.68 -21.24
N SER A 376 -0.65 -9.90 -20.80
CA SER A 376 -0.91 -10.69 -19.60
C SER A 376 -0.46 -12.13 -19.84
N VAL A 377 0.05 -12.77 -18.80
CA VAL A 377 0.30 -14.22 -18.85
C VAL A 377 -0.99 -15.01 -19.14
N LEU A 378 -2.16 -14.51 -18.73
CA LEU A 378 -3.46 -15.12 -19.01
C LEU A 378 -3.88 -15.00 -20.48
N SER A 379 -3.19 -14.18 -21.27
CA SER A 379 -3.41 -14.06 -22.72
C SER A 379 -2.73 -15.19 -23.52
N MET A 380 -1.95 -16.06 -22.88
CA MET A 380 -1.25 -17.15 -23.56
C MET A 380 -2.23 -18.27 -23.90
N GLU A 381 -2.19 -18.77 -25.15
CA GLU A 381 -3.00 -19.91 -25.59
C GLU A 381 -2.76 -21.17 -24.75
N SER A 382 -1.52 -21.36 -24.31
CA SER A 382 -1.13 -22.46 -23.45
C SER A 382 -0.02 -22.02 -22.51
N LEU A 383 -0.26 -22.15 -21.20
CA LEU A 383 0.76 -21.94 -20.17
C LEU A 383 1.65 -23.17 -20.09
N PRO A 384 2.99 -23.01 -19.95
CA PRO A 384 3.89 -24.14 -19.77
C PRO A 384 3.50 -25.08 -18.61
N ASP A 385 3.08 -24.51 -17.47
CA ASP A 385 2.49 -25.22 -16.33
C ASP A 385 1.36 -24.38 -15.69
N PRO A 386 0.10 -24.60 -16.08
CA PRO A 386 -1.04 -23.86 -15.55
C PRO A 386 -1.24 -24.04 -14.02
N ASN A 387 -0.88 -25.21 -13.48
CA ASN A 387 -1.09 -25.54 -12.05
C ASN A 387 -0.02 -24.93 -11.15
N ARG A 388 1.06 -24.42 -11.71
CA ARG A 388 2.13 -23.71 -11.00
C ARG A 388 2.24 -22.25 -11.38
N THR A 389 1.32 -21.74 -12.21
CA THR A 389 1.27 -20.31 -12.58
C THR A 389 0.11 -19.64 -11.85
N HIS A 390 0.43 -18.60 -11.09
CA HIS A 390 -0.49 -17.87 -10.22
C HIS A 390 -0.43 -16.38 -10.57
N VAL A 391 -1.58 -15.76 -10.81
CA VAL A 391 -1.66 -14.35 -11.21
C VAL A 391 -2.27 -13.53 -10.09
N ILE A 392 -1.61 -12.42 -9.74
CA ILE A 392 -2.11 -11.45 -8.78
C ILE A 392 -2.55 -10.20 -9.54
N TRP A 393 -3.72 -9.66 -9.21
CA TRP A 393 -4.18 -8.36 -9.69
C TRP A 393 -4.98 -7.63 -8.60
N GLY A 394 -5.18 -6.32 -8.75
CA GLY A 394 -6.07 -5.56 -7.88
C GLY A 394 -6.27 -4.12 -8.33
N THR A 395 -7.27 -3.45 -7.78
CA THR A 395 -7.70 -2.11 -8.23
C THR A 395 -6.86 -0.96 -7.66
N SER A 396 -5.88 -1.26 -6.81
CA SER A 396 -5.13 -0.25 -6.05
C SER A 396 -4.32 0.72 -6.92
N LYS A 397 -3.89 0.31 -8.11
CA LYS A 397 -3.00 1.10 -8.99
C LYS A 397 -3.74 1.56 -10.22
N ASP A 398 -4.34 0.62 -10.95
CA ASP A 398 -5.10 0.88 -12.16
C ASP A 398 -6.28 1.85 -11.93
N PHE A 399 -7.00 1.69 -10.81
CA PHE A 399 -8.16 2.52 -10.44
C PHE A 399 -7.87 3.56 -9.36
N GLY A 400 -6.65 3.61 -8.81
CA GLY A 400 -6.29 4.59 -7.76
C GLY A 400 -7.04 4.45 -6.43
N ILE A 401 -7.71 3.31 -6.19
CA ILE A 401 -8.55 3.08 -5.00
C ILE A 401 -7.89 2.13 -3.99
N SER A 402 -6.62 2.39 -3.65
CA SER A 402 -5.83 1.56 -2.72
C SER A 402 -6.52 1.32 -1.36
N GLY A 403 -7.35 2.26 -0.91
CA GLY A 403 -8.14 2.18 0.32
C GLY A 403 -9.28 1.16 0.30
N PHE A 404 -9.69 0.66 -0.87
CA PHE A 404 -10.69 -0.43 -0.97
C PHE A 404 -10.13 -1.78 -0.54
N ARG A 405 -8.81 -1.90 -0.46
CA ARG A 405 -8.11 -3.13 -0.05
C ARG A 405 -8.58 -4.34 -0.87
N PHE A 406 -8.47 -4.26 -2.20
CA PHE A 406 -8.91 -5.36 -3.08
C PHE A 406 -7.72 -5.99 -3.82
N GLY A 407 -7.55 -7.29 -3.61
CA GLY A 407 -6.58 -8.14 -4.32
C GLY A 407 -7.24 -9.43 -4.79
N VAL A 408 -6.81 -9.88 -5.95
CA VAL A 408 -7.30 -11.05 -6.65
C VAL A 408 -6.13 -12.01 -6.86
N LEU A 409 -6.35 -13.28 -6.56
CA LEU A 409 -5.60 -14.40 -7.08
C LEU A 409 -6.41 -15.08 -8.18
N TYR A 410 -5.78 -15.29 -9.33
CA TYR A 410 -6.24 -16.26 -10.31
C TYR A 410 -5.28 -17.45 -10.38
N THR A 411 -5.77 -18.66 -10.15
CA THR A 411 -4.96 -19.88 -10.26
C THR A 411 -5.78 -21.09 -10.73
N HIS A 412 -5.22 -21.88 -11.65
CA HIS A 412 -5.83 -23.13 -12.11
C HIS A 412 -5.72 -24.26 -11.06
N ASN A 413 -4.83 -24.10 -10.08
CA ASN A 413 -4.59 -25.09 -9.05
C ASN A 413 -5.65 -24.98 -7.95
N LYS A 414 -6.60 -25.92 -7.95
CA LYS A 414 -7.72 -25.93 -7.01
C LYS A 414 -7.28 -26.13 -5.55
N GLU A 415 -6.18 -26.84 -5.31
CA GLU A 415 -5.62 -27.01 -3.96
C GLU A 415 -5.05 -25.69 -3.44
N VAL A 416 -4.30 -24.96 -4.28
CA VAL A 416 -3.79 -23.63 -3.95
C VAL A 416 -4.94 -22.64 -3.75
N ALA A 417 -5.95 -22.66 -4.61
CA ALA A 417 -7.13 -21.80 -4.46
C ALA A 417 -7.87 -22.07 -3.14
N SER A 418 -8.05 -23.34 -2.77
CA SER A 418 -8.70 -23.72 -1.50
C SER A 418 -7.86 -23.30 -0.28
N ALA A 419 -6.56 -23.55 -0.30
CA ALA A 419 -5.64 -23.19 0.78
C ALA A 419 -5.56 -21.67 0.98
N VAL A 420 -5.39 -20.90 -0.11
CA VAL A 420 -5.39 -19.42 -0.05
C VAL A 420 -6.76 -18.89 0.36
N GLY A 421 -7.86 -19.51 -0.10
CA GLY A 421 -9.22 -19.14 0.27
C GLY A 421 -9.50 -19.19 1.78
N SER A 422 -8.80 -20.08 2.51
CA SER A 422 -8.92 -20.18 3.97
C SER A 422 -8.45 -18.90 4.69
N PHE A 423 -7.57 -18.11 4.08
CA PHE A 423 -7.14 -16.83 4.63
C PHE A 423 -8.23 -15.77 4.58
N GLY A 424 -9.29 -15.95 3.78
CA GLY A 424 -10.41 -15.02 3.70
C GLY A 424 -11.16 -14.84 5.01
N TYR A 425 -11.02 -15.77 5.96
CA TYR A 425 -11.55 -15.60 7.31
C TYR A 425 -10.94 -14.37 8.03
N LEU A 426 -9.63 -14.13 7.87
CA LEU A 426 -8.91 -13.00 8.47
C LEU A 426 -8.73 -11.84 7.49
N HIS A 427 -8.54 -12.17 6.21
CA HIS A 427 -8.15 -11.26 5.16
C HIS A 427 -9.28 -10.99 4.16
N GLY A 428 -10.52 -11.30 4.52
CA GLY A 428 -11.70 -11.04 3.71
C GLY A 428 -11.97 -9.55 3.50
N ILE A 429 -12.88 -9.26 2.59
CA ILE A 429 -13.34 -7.91 2.26
C ILE A 429 -14.83 -7.80 2.60
N SER A 430 -15.27 -6.65 3.13
CA SER A 430 -16.69 -6.44 3.46
C SER A 430 -17.61 -6.66 2.25
N GLY A 431 -18.82 -7.20 2.47
CA GLY A 431 -19.80 -7.42 1.41
C GLY A 431 -20.17 -6.14 0.66
N ILE A 432 -20.24 -5.00 1.36
CA ILE A 432 -20.48 -3.67 0.75
C ILE A 432 -19.37 -3.30 -0.24
N THR A 433 -18.12 -3.49 0.15
CA THR A 433 -16.96 -3.23 -0.72
C THR A 433 -16.95 -4.18 -1.90
N GLN A 434 -17.26 -5.47 -1.69
CA GLN A 434 -17.35 -6.46 -2.76
C GLN A 434 -18.44 -6.12 -3.78
N TYR A 435 -19.60 -5.64 -3.32
CA TYR A 435 -20.67 -5.15 -4.19
C TYR A 435 -20.22 -3.97 -5.04
N LYS A 436 -19.63 -2.93 -4.41
CA LYS A 436 -19.07 -1.77 -5.11
C LYS A 436 -18.06 -2.17 -6.17
N LEU A 437 -17.16 -3.09 -5.86
CA LEU A 437 -16.15 -3.58 -6.81
C LEU A 437 -16.81 -4.33 -7.97
N CYS A 438 -17.81 -5.17 -7.69
CA CYS A 438 -18.57 -5.83 -8.75
C CYS A 438 -19.21 -4.81 -9.70
N GLN A 439 -19.89 -3.78 -9.18
CA GLN A 439 -20.52 -2.74 -10.00
C GLN A 439 -19.49 -1.89 -10.75
N LEU A 440 -18.30 -1.65 -10.19
CA LEU A 440 -17.22 -0.96 -10.88
C LEU A 440 -16.71 -1.79 -12.07
N LEU A 441 -16.37 -3.06 -11.83
CA LEU A 441 -15.78 -3.94 -12.84
C LEU A 441 -16.78 -4.31 -13.96
N HIS A 442 -18.07 -4.32 -13.63
CA HIS A 442 -19.15 -4.60 -14.58
C HIS A 442 -19.35 -3.46 -15.61
N ASP A 443 -19.12 -2.21 -15.22
CA ASP A 443 -19.33 -1.01 -16.05
C ASP A 443 -18.19 -0.82 -17.06
N ARG A 444 -18.02 -1.81 -17.93
CA ARG A 444 -16.95 -1.86 -18.96
C ARG A 444 -17.07 -0.72 -19.96
N GLU A 445 -18.29 -0.32 -20.30
CA GLU A 445 -18.51 0.81 -21.20
C GLU A 445 -17.90 2.09 -20.60
N TRP A 446 -18.18 2.40 -19.33
CA TRP A 446 -17.57 3.57 -18.68
C TRP A 446 -16.06 3.43 -18.54
N ILE A 447 -15.56 2.23 -18.23
CA ILE A 447 -14.11 2.00 -18.12
C ILE A 447 -13.41 2.26 -19.46
N ASP A 448 -13.93 1.70 -20.56
CA ASP A 448 -13.28 1.75 -21.88
C ASP A 448 -13.46 3.09 -22.58
N THR A 449 -14.60 3.75 -22.39
CA THR A 449 -14.91 5.01 -23.10
C THR A 449 -14.56 6.27 -22.30
N VAL A 450 -14.53 6.19 -20.96
CA VAL A 450 -14.28 7.36 -20.10
C VAL A 450 -13.00 7.19 -19.29
N TYR A 451 -12.93 6.16 -18.43
CA TYR A 451 -11.88 6.08 -17.42
C TYR A 451 -10.49 5.83 -18.00
N LEU A 452 -10.29 4.74 -18.76
CA LEU A 452 -8.98 4.36 -19.28
C LEU A 452 -8.41 5.40 -20.27
N PRO A 453 -9.17 5.91 -21.25
CA PRO A 453 -8.66 6.96 -22.13
C PRO A 453 -8.22 8.21 -21.37
N THR A 454 -9.01 8.62 -20.37
CA THR A 454 -8.68 9.78 -19.54
C THR A 454 -7.46 9.51 -18.66
N ASN A 455 -7.40 8.35 -18.01
CA ASN A 455 -6.29 7.94 -17.16
C ASN A 455 -4.99 7.86 -17.95
N HIS A 456 -4.98 7.21 -19.12
CA HIS A 456 -3.80 7.13 -19.98
C HIS A 456 -3.35 8.49 -20.48
N SER A 457 -4.29 9.37 -20.87
CA SER A 457 -3.97 10.74 -21.26
C SER A 457 -3.31 11.52 -20.12
N ARG A 458 -3.89 11.45 -18.91
CA ARG A 458 -3.35 12.15 -17.72
C ARG A 458 -1.99 11.58 -17.29
N LEU A 459 -1.83 10.25 -17.27
CA LEU A 459 -0.56 9.59 -16.99
C LEU A 459 0.52 9.99 -17.99
N ARG A 460 0.22 9.96 -19.29
CA ARG A 460 1.15 10.37 -20.35
C ARG A 460 1.58 11.83 -20.20
N ASN A 461 0.65 12.72 -19.87
CA ASN A 461 0.95 14.14 -19.64
C ASN A 461 1.84 14.36 -18.42
N ALA A 462 1.54 13.71 -17.30
CA ALA A 462 2.33 13.80 -16.08
C ALA A 462 3.73 13.17 -16.24
N HIS A 463 3.82 12.00 -16.88
CA HIS A 463 5.07 11.35 -17.25
C HIS A 463 5.92 12.28 -18.13
N ARG A 464 5.36 12.79 -19.23
CA ARG A 464 6.06 13.72 -20.14
C ARG A 464 6.56 14.97 -19.42
N TYR A 465 5.77 15.54 -18.52
CA TYR A 465 6.19 16.68 -17.71
C TYR A 465 7.44 16.34 -16.88
N ILE A 466 7.39 15.27 -16.08
CA ILE A 466 8.51 14.84 -15.25
C ILE A 466 9.74 14.48 -16.09
N THR A 467 9.60 13.72 -17.17
CA THR A 467 10.73 13.34 -18.02
C THR A 467 11.38 14.54 -18.70
N ASN A 468 10.60 15.56 -19.10
CA ASN A 468 11.15 16.79 -19.66
C ASN A 468 11.94 17.58 -18.61
N GLU A 469 11.47 17.65 -17.37
CA GLU A 469 12.24 18.31 -16.29
C GLU A 469 13.52 17.53 -15.97
N LEU A 470 13.47 16.20 -15.91
CA LEU A 470 14.66 15.36 -15.71
C LEU A 470 15.68 15.51 -16.84
N GLN A 471 15.22 15.62 -18.10
CA GLN A 471 16.09 15.89 -19.26
C GLN A 471 16.79 17.25 -19.14
N LYS A 472 16.08 18.31 -18.73
CA LYS A 472 16.68 19.64 -18.50
C LYS A 472 17.76 19.61 -17.41
N LEU A 473 17.59 18.75 -16.41
CA LEU A 473 18.56 18.53 -15.33
C LEU A 473 19.67 17.53 -15.69
N GLU A 474 19.62 16.98 -16.91
CA GLU A 474 20.53 15.95 -17.42
C GLU A 474 20.60 14.73 -16.49
N ILE A 475 19.48 14.36 -15.86
CA ILE A 475 19.39 13.21 -14.98
C ILE A 475 19.06 11.99 -15.84
N PRO A 476 19.89 10.93 -15.85
CA PRO A 476 19.55 9.70 -16.55
C PRO A 476 18.35 9.01 -15.90
N PHE A 477 17.46 8.44 -16.71
CA PHE A 477 16.30 7.70 -16.23
C PHE A 477 15.81 6.67 -17.26
N LEU A 478 15.02 5.70 -16.81
CA LEU A 478 14.34 4.76 -17.70
C LEU A 478 13.07 5.39 -18.26
N TYR A 479 13.10 5.79 -19.54
CA TYR A 479 11.92 6.27 -20.24
C TYR A 479 11.02 5.07 -20.58
N ARG A 480 9.93 4.89 -19.82
CA ARG A 480 9.00 3.76 -19.96
C ARG A 480 7.55 4.21 -19.87
N GLY A 481 6.74 3.69 -20.78
CA GLY A 481 5.35 4.05 -20.96
C GLY A 481 4.34 3.33 -20.05
N SER A 482 4.76 2.86 -18.87
CA SER A 482 3.89 2.11 -17.97
C SER A 482 4.16 2.38 -16.49
N GLY A 483 3.19 2.01 -15.66
CA GLY A 483 3.26 2.21 -14.21
C GLY A 483 2.91 3.65 -13.82
N LEU A 484 3.35 4.06 -12.63
CA LEU A 484 3.02 5.37 -12.02
C LEU A 484 4.29 6.16 -11.66
N TYR A 485 5.44 5.72 -12.15
CA TYR A 485 6.75 6.15 -11.70
C TYR A 485 7.80 6.14 -12.80
N VAL A 486 8.90 6.84 -12.53
CA VAL A 486 10.14 6.80 -13.30
C VAL A 486 11.26 6.31 -12.39
N TRP A 487 12.13 5.45 -12.93
CA TRP A 487 13.37 5.02 -12.29
C TRP A 487 14.53 5.92 -12.73
N ILE A 488 15.05 6.72 -11.81
CA ILE A 488 16.04 7.78 -12.07
C ILE A 488 17.40 7.42 -11.47
N SER A 489 18.48 7.87 -12.09
CA SER A 489 19.85 7.73 -11.62
C SER A 489 20.39 9.08 -11.13
N LEU A 490 20.66 9.16 -9.84
CA LEU A 490 21.31 10.29 -9.17
C LEU A 490 22.77 9.96 -8.80
N LYS A 491 23.36 8.92 -9.42
CA LYS A 491 24.77 8.52 -9.20
C LYS A 491 25.75 9.70 -9.28
N LYS A 492 25.52 10.66 -10.19
CA LYS A 492 26.36 11.87 -10.36
C LYS A 492 26.37 12.84 -9.17
N TYR A 493 25.54 12.59 -8.15
CA TYR A 493 25.42 13.40 -6.94
C TYR A 493 25.98 12.70 -5.69
N LEU A 494 26.62 11.53 -5.88
CA LEU A 494 27.21 10.70 -4.82
C LEU A 494 28.72 10.55 -5.08
N ASP A 495 29.58 10.92 -4.13
CA ASP A 495 31.05 10.82 -4.27
C ASP A 495 31.80 10.47 -2.95
N PRO A 496 32.08 9.19 -2.66
CA PRO A 496 31.98 8.06 -3.57
C PRO A 496 30.53 7.63 -3.79
N CYS A 497 30.28 6.95 -4.91
CA CYS A 497 28.96 6.39 -5.20
C CYS A 497 28.69 5.15 -4.32
N THR A 498 28.18 5.38 -3.11
CA THR A 498 27.88 4.34 -2.11
C THR A 498 26.44 4.43 -1.58
N PHE A 499 25.99 3.40 -0.86
CA PHE A 499 24.65 3.39 -0.25
C PHE A 499 24.51 4.35 0.93
N GLU A 500 25.63 4.67 1.59
CA GLU A 500 25.70 5.67 2.66
C GLU A 500 25.44 7.06 2.07
N GLU A 501 26.10 7.41 0.96
CA GLU A 501 25.85 8.66 0.24
C GLU A 501 24.42 8.70 -0.34
N GLU A 502 23.89 7.57 -0.84
CA GLU A 502 22.48 7.47 -1.25
C GLU A 502 21.52 7.79 -0.09
N LEU A 503 21.81 7.30 1.13
CA LEU A 503 21.04 7.60 2.33
C LEU A 503 21.15 9.07 2.74
N LEU A 504 22.33 9.68 2.65
CA LEU A 504 22.53 11.10 2.95
C LEU A 504 21.75 11.99 1.96
N LEU A 505 21.83 11.69 0.66
CA LEU A 505 21.05 12.41 -0.35
C LEU A 505 19.54 12.27 -0.11
N HIS A 506 19.08 11.07 0.25
CA HIS A 506 17.67 10.85 0.63
C HIS A 506 17.24 11.66 1.85
N ARG A 507 18.09 11.77 2.88
CA ARG A 507 17.82 12.63 4.04
C ARG A 507 17.69 14.10 3.62
N ARG A 508 18.55 14.60 2.73
CA ARG A 508 18.42 15.97 2.20
C ARG A 508 17.10 16.20 1.47
N PHE A 509 16.58 15.20 0.74
CA PHE A 509 15.23 15.28 0.18
C PHE A 509 14.17 15.36 1.28
N LEU A 510 14.26 14.54 2.33
CA LEU A 510 13.33 14.58 3.45
C LEU A 510 13.39 15.91 4.23
N ASP A 511 14.59 16.48 4.43
CA ASP A 511 14.80 17.79 5.07
C ASP A 511 14.13 18.91 4.27
N ASN A 512 14.18 18.80 2.94
CA ASN A 512 13.44 19.64 1.99
C ASN A 512 11.98 19.20 1.79
N LYS A 513 11.44 18.36 2.69
CA LYS A 513 10.04 17.94 2.72
C LYS A 513 9.59 17.28 1.41
N LEU A 514 10.47 16.51 0.78
CA LEU A 514 10.19 15.75 -0.42
C LEU A 514 10.52 14.28 -0.19
N MET A 515 9.53 13.41 -0.29
CA MET A 515 9.73 11.98 -0.11
C MET A 515 9.88 11.30 -1.47
N LEU A 516 11.00 10.61 -1.67
CA LEU A 516 11.28 9.70 -2.78
C LEU A 516 11.51 8.29 -2.24
N SER A 517 11.71 7.29 -3.10
CA SER A 517 12.14 5.96 -2.65
C SER A 517 13.50 5.61 -3.21
N ARG A 518 14.45 5.36 -2.31
CA ARG A 518 15.82 4.93 -2.61
C ARG A 518 15.91 3.56 -3.28
N GLY A 519 16.94 3.39 -4.10
CA GLY A 519 17.26 2.16 -4.82
C GLY A 519 17.48 0.97 -3.91
N LYS A 520 18.16 1.19 -2.78
CA LYS A 520 18.37 0.16 -1.75
C LYS A 520 17.06 -0.45 -1.25
N ALA A 521 15.98 0.33 -1.14
CA ALA A 521 14.68 -0.16 -0.66
C ALA A 521 13.99 -1.13 -1.65
N TYR A 522 14.45 -1.17 -2.91
CA TYR A 522 14.01 -2.13 -3.93
C TYR A 522 15.03 -3.26 -4.15
N MET A 523 16.00 -3.40 -3.23
CA MET A 523 17.12 -4.33 -3.37
C MET A 523 17.95 -4.10 -4.64
N CYS A 524 18.01 -2.86 -5.14
CA CYS A 524 18.93 -2.54 -6.23
C CYS A 524 20.37 -2.79 -5.76
N LYS A 525 21.16 -3.52 -6.55
CA LYS A 525 22.55 -3.86 -6.24
C LYS A 525 23.47 -2.64 -6.31
N GLU A 526 23.07 -1.63 -7.07
CA GLU A 526 23.86 -0.45 -7.36
C GLU A 526 23.29 0.79 -6.64
N PRO A 527 24.14 1.59 -5.96
CA PRO A 527 23.69 2.82 -5.33
C PRO A 527 23.36 3.92 -6.35
N GLY A 528 22.61 4.91 -5.90
CA GLY A 528 22.28 6.12 -6.65
C GLY A 528 21.04 6.01 -7.51
N TRP A 529 20.29 4.92 -7.45
CA TRP A 529 18.99 4.81 -8.12
C TRP A 529 17.85 5.25 -7.21
N PHE A 530 16.81 5.88 -7.76
CA PHE A 530 15.62 6.30 -7.03
C PHE A 530 14.36 6.06 -7.87
N ARG A 531 13.25 5.73 -7.20
CA ARG A 531 11.91 5.76 -7.80
C ARG A 531 11.25 7.09 -7.49
N LEU A 532 10.75 7.75 -8.52
CA LEU A 532 9.98 8.98 -8.44
C LEU A 532 8.57 8.73 -9.00
N ILE A 533 7.54 8.94 -8.18
CA ILE A 533 6.13 8.83 -8.61
C ILE A 533 5.73 10.10 -9.38
N PHE A 534 5.14 9.94 -10.57
CA PHE A 534 4.62 11.07 -11.36
C PHE A 534 3.09 11.18 -11.35
N ALA A 535 2.37 10.17 -10.85
CA ALA A 535 0.91 10.12 -10.91
C ALA A 535 0.21 10.97 -9.83
N ASP A 536 0.56 12.26 -9.75
CA ASP A 536 0.03 13.24 -8.79
C ASP A 536 -0.50 14.51 -9.50
N LYS A 537 -1.18 15.39 -8.75
CA LYS A 537 -1.78 16.62 -9.27
C LYS A 537 -0.71 17.54 -9.89
N PRO A 538 -0.99 18.19 -11.04
CA PRO A 538 0.01 19.01 -11.74
C PRO A 538 0.68 20.11 -10.90
N LEU A 539 -0.06 20.81 -10.04
CA LEU A 539 0.50 21.86 -9.17
C LEU A 539 1.46 21.27 -8.13
N GLN A 540 1.07 20.16 -7.51
CA GLN A 540 1.89 19.46 -6.54
C GLN A 540 3.16 18.86 -7.19
N LEU A 541 3.08 18.34 -8.43
CA LEU A 541 4.25 17.89 -9.18
C LEU A 541 5.22 19.04 -9.49
N LYS A 542 4.72 20.22 -9.86
CA LYS A 542 5.55 21.42 -10.07
C LYS A 542 6.30 21.80 -8.80
N MET A 543 5.60 21.88 -7.67
CA MET A 543 6.20 22.17 -6.37
C MET A 543 7.22 21.10 -5.96
N ALA A 544 6.94 19.83 -6.22
CA ALA A 544 7.87 18.74 -5.96
C ALA A 544 9.14 18.88 -6.79
N MET A 545 9.03 19.22 -8.09
CA MET A 545 10.19 19.45 -8.95
C MET A 545 11.01 20.68 -8.54
N LEU A 546 10.37 21.75 -8.03
CA LEU A 546 11.09 22.89 -7.46
C LEU A 546 11.98 22.46 -6.27
N ARG A 547 11.39 21.73 -5.31
CA ARG A 547 12.13 21.19 -4.14
C ARG A 547 13.21 20.20 -4.57
N PHE A 548 12.91 19.37 -5.57
CA PHE A 548 13.87 18.43 -6.14
C PHE A 548 15.09 19.15 -6.73
N CYS A 549 14.88 20.19 -7.54
CA CYS A 549 15.95 21.01 -8.09
C CYS A 549 16.79 21.70 -7.00
N GLN A 550 16.13 22.24 -5.97
CA GLN A 550 16.79 22.88 -4.85
C GLN A 550 17.74 21.92 -4.13
N VAL A 551 17.27 20.70 -3.79
CA VAL A 551 18.11 19.68 -3.14
C VAL A 551 19.34 19.34 -3.97
N LEU A 552 19.18 19.20 -5.30
CA LEU A 552 20.31 18.88 -6.18
C LEU A 552 21.30 20.04 -6.33
N GLN A 553 20.85 21.29 -6.23
CA GLN A 553 21.72 22.47 -6.19
C GLN A 553 22.50 22.54 -4.88
N GLU A 554 21.82 22.37 -3.74
CA GLU A 554 22.43 22.32 -2.41
C GLU A 554 23.46 21.19 -2.32
N GLN A 555 23.14 20.02 -2.88
CA GLN A 555 24.08 18.89 -2.93
C GLN A 555 25.33 19.26 -3.73
N LYS A 556 25.19 19.81 -4.94
CA LYS A 556 26.34 20.25 -5.75
C LYS A 556 27.21 21.27 -5.03
N GLN A 557 26.59 22.25 -4.36
CA GLN A 557 27.31 23.29 -3.62
C GLN A 557 28.13 22.68 -2.46
N TYR A 558 27.53 21.75 -1.72
CA TYR A 558 28.22 21.02 -0.65
C TYR A 558 29.47 20.26 -1.16
N TRP A 559 29.41 19.65 -2.35
CA TRP A 559 30.57 19.00 -2.96
C TRP A 559 31.70 19.96 -3.30
N ILE A 560 31.36 21.13 -3.87
CA ILE A 560 32.33 22.17 -4.21
C ILE A 560 33.05 22.66 -2.95
N GLU A 561 32.30 22.91 -1.88
CA GLU A 561 32.84 23.35 -0.59
C GLU A 561 33.74 22.29 0.04
N LYS A 562 33.31 21.02 0.05
CA LYS A 562 34.12 19.91 0.56
C LYS A 562 35.43 19.73 -0.22
N GLN A 563 35.40 19.80 -1.55
CA GLN A 563 36.60 19.71 -2.38
C GLN A 563 37.57 20.87 -2.13
N LEU A 564 37.06 22.09 -1.91
CA LEU A 564 37.89 23.24 -1.54
C LEU A 564 38.52 23.07 -0.16
N GLU A 565 37.77 22.57 0.83
CA GLU A 565 38.31 22.30 2.16
C GLU A 565 39.38 21.22 2.17
N ASP A 566 39.18 20.14 1.42
CA ASP A 566 40.14 19.05 1.31
C ASP A 566 41.42 19.53 0.60
N ALA A 567 41.29 20.32 -0.47
CA ALA A 567 42.43 20.93 -1.16
C ALA A 567 43.18 21.98 -0.32
N MET A 568 42.56 22.55 0.71
CA MET A 568 43.22 23.46 1.67
C MET A 568 43.93 22.73 2.81
N LYS A 569 43.60 21.44 3.04
CA LYS A 569 44.22 20.59 4.08
C LYS A 569 45.42 19.81 3.54
N GLU A 570 45.48 19.58 2.23
CA GLU A 570 46.66 19.09 1.48
C GLU A 570 47.69 20.20 1.27
#